data_AF-A0A7X1BW82-F1
#
_entry.id   AF-A0A7X1BW82-F1
#
_cell.length_a   1.000
_cell.length_b   1.000
_cell.length_c   1.000
_cell.angle_alpha   90.00
_cell.angle_beta   90.00
_cell.angle_gamma   90.00
#
_symmetry.space_group_name_H-M   'P 1'
#
loop_
_entity.id
_entity.type
_entity.pdbx_description
1 polymer ?
#
loop_
_entity_poly.entity_id
_entity_poly.type
_entity_poly.pdbx_seq_one_letter_code
_entity_poly.pdbx_strand_id
1 'polypeptide(L)' 'MIEMETINNLKDLETKMEKNKFVYTNPRMDKRSILLHLVNSGAVYVKPDEWKERRLFLISSSGNPICYLDKKRREAKKR' A
#
# COMPACT_ATOMS: atom_id res chain seq x y z
N MET A 1 -13.68 7.41 15.45
CA MET A 1 -13.55 7.21 13.99
C MET A 1 -12.10 6.90 13.72
N ILE A 2 -11.77 5.78 13.07
CA ILE A 2 -10.39 5.50 12.68
C ILE A 2 -10.11 6.39 11.47
N GLU A 3 -9.18 7.32 11.62
CA GLU A 3 -8.79 8.24 10.54
C GLU A 3 -8.05 7.43 9.46
N MET A 4 -8.61 7.39 8.26
CA MET A 4 -8.03 6.67 7.13
C MET A 4 -7.16 7.65 6.33
N GLU A 5 -5.91 7.26 6.07
CA GLU A 5 -5.04 8.00 5.19
C GLU A 5 -5.48 7.78 3.75
N THR A 6 -5.69 8.87 3.03
CA THR A 6 -6.14 8.85 1.63
C THR A 6 -4.96 9.07 0.70
N ILE A 7 -4.86 8.25 -0.35
CA ILE A 7 -3.81 8.30 -1.36
C ILE A 7 -4.47 8.46 -2.73
N ASN A 8 -4.22 9.59 -3.39
CA ASN A 8 -4.90 9.98 -4.62
C ASN A 8 -4.10 9.69 -5.89
N ASN A 9 -2.85 9.27 -5.76
CA ASN A 9 -2.00 8.95 -6.90
C ASN A 9 -0.94 7.89 -6.54
N LEU A 10 -0.42 7.21 -7.56
CA LEU A 10 0.54 6.12 -7.38
C LEU A 10 1.90 6.62 -6.85
N LYS A 11 2.32 7.82 -7.24
CA LYS A 11 3.63 8.37 -6.85
C LYS A 11 3.73 8.64 -5.35
N ASP A 12 2.66 9.16 -4.75
CA ASP A 12 2.57 9.35 -3.30
C ASP A 12 2.63 8.02 -2.56
N LEU A 13 1.94 6.99 -3.08
CA LEU A 13 2.01 5.65 -2.51
C LEU A 13 3.45 5.13 -2.52
N GLU A 14 4.11 5.20 -3.68
CA GLU A 14 5.48 4.71 -3.85
C GLU A 14 6.48 5.46 -2.94
N THR A 15 6.30 6.77 -2.79
CA THR A 15 7.12 7.59 -1.87
C THR A 15 6.95 7.15 -0.41
N LYS A 16 5.71 6.90 0.03
CA LYS A 16 5.43 6.41 1.39
C LYS A 16 5.92 4.98 1.57
N MET A 17 5.79 4.13 0.55
CA MET A 17 6.33 2.77 0.56
C MET A 17 7.85 2.78 0.73
N GLU A 18 8.57 3.63 -0.01
CA GLU A 18 10.02 3.75 0.13
C GLU A 18 10.43 4.21 1.53
N LYS A 19 9.79 5.27 2.03
CA LYS A 19 10.03 5.81 3.38
C LYS A 19 9.80 4.77 4.48
N ASN A 20 8.75 3.96 4.34
CA ASN A 20 8.35 2.94 5.32
C ASN A 20 8.86 1.53 4.99
N LYS A 21 9.69 1.38 3.94
CA LYS A 21 10.30 0.13 3.48
C LYS A 21 9.29 -0.97 3.10
N PHE A 22 8.17 -0.61 2.49
CA PHE A 22 7.21 -1.56 1.91
C PHE A 22 7.55 -1.88 0.46
N VAL A 23 7.19 -3.10 0.04
CA VAL A 23 7.29 -3.57 -1.33
C VAL A 23 5.98 -4.22 -1.77
N TYR A 24 5.71 -4.14 -3.06
CA TYR A 24 4.63 -4.92 -3.68
C TYR A 24 4.92 -6.41 -3.54
N THR A 25 3.89 -7.20 -3.28
CA THR A 25 4.03 -8.66 -3.22
C THR A 25 4.00 -9.25 -4.63
N ASN A 26 3.15 -8.70 -5.49
CA ASN A 26 3.16 -8.95 -6.93
C ASN A 26 3.17 -7.62 -7.70
N PRO A 27 4.36 -7.08 -8.03
CA PRO A 27 4.50 -5.72 -8.55
C PRO A 27 3.64 -5.41 -9.78
N ARG A 28 3.45 -6.36 -10.70
CA ARG A 28 2.66 -6.13 -11.92
C ARG A 28 1.16 -6.11 -11.63
N MET A 29 0.66 -7.08 -10.86
CA MET A 29 -0.78 -7.17 -10.57
C MET A 29 -1.24 -6.10 -9.57
N ASP A 30 -0.43 -5.86 -8.53
CA ASP A 30 -0.77 -4.90 -7.47
C ASP A 30 -0.84 -3.48 -8.05
N LYS A 31 0.19 -3.06 -8.81
CA LYS A 31 0.19 -1.74 -9.47
C LYS A 31 -1.01 -1.54 -10.39
N ARG A 32 -1.37 -2.55 -11.19
CA ARG A 32 -2.54 -2.48 -12.07
C ARG A 32 -3.84 -2.32 -11.28
N SER A 33 -3.99 -3.06 -10.19
CA SER A 33 -5.19 -3.02 -9.34
C SER A 33 -5.33 -1.67 -8.63
N ILE A 34 -4.23 -1.13 -8.12
CA ILE A 34 -4.18 0.20 -7.49
C ILE A 34 -4.51 1.28 -8.52
N LEU A 35 -3.88 1.26 -9.69
CA LEU A 35 -4.16 2.22 -10.76
C LEU A 35 -5.63 2.19 -11.19
N LEU A 36 -6.21 1.01 -11.34
CA LEU A 36 -7.64 0.87 -11.69
C LEU A 36 -8.54 1.52 -10.63
N HIS A 37 -8.23 1.34 -9.34
CA HIS A 37 -8.99 1.95 -8.26
C HIS A 37 -8.79 3.47 -8.17
N LEU A 38 -7.57 3.95 -8.40
CA LEU A 38 -7.30 5.39 -8.47
C LEU A 38 -8.06 6.06 -9.63
N VAL A 39 -8.14 5.42 -10.79
CA VAL A 39 -8.90 5.94 -11.95
C VAL A 39 -10.41 5.92 -11.69
N ASN A 40 -10.95 4.84 -11.12
CA ASN A 40 -12.39 4.68 -10.94
C ASN A 40 -12.95 5.44 -9.72
N SER A 41 -12.21 5.45 -8.61
CA SER A 41 -12.68 5.97 -7.31
C SER A 41 -11.93 7.23 -6.86
N GLY A 42 -10.88 7.64 -7.57
CA GLY A 42 -10.05 8.80 -7.24
C GLY A 42 -9.05 8.57 -6.11
N ALA A 43 -9.19 7.50 -5.32
CA ALA A 43 -8.35 7.28 -4.15
C ALA A 43 -8.26 5.80 -3.73
N VAL A 44 -7.16 5.48 -3.02
CA VAL A 44 -7.02 4.28 -2.19
C VAL A 44 -6.74 4.69 -0.75
N TYR A 45 -7.12 3.84 0.19
CA TYR A 45 -7.10 4.14 1.63
C TYR A 45 -6.17 3.20 2.37
N VAL A 46 -5.54 3.72 3.41
CA VAL A 46 -4.62 3.00 4.27
C VAL A 46 -4.87 3.42 5.71
N LYS A 47 -4.78 2.47 6.63
CA LYS A 47 -4.80 2.77 8.06
C LYS A 47 -3.42 3.28 8.51
N PRO A 48 -3.30 4.47 9.12
CA PRO A 48 -2.01 5.06 9.48
C PRO A 48 -1.15 4.18 10.40
N ASP A 49 -1.77 3.40 11.27
CA ASP A 49 -1.14 2.44 12.17
C ASP A 49 -0.51 1.25 11.43
N GLU A 50 -1.08 0.84 10.29
CA GLU A 50 -0.56 -0.29 9.51
C GLU A 50 0.81 -0.01 8.87
N TRP A 51 1.24 1.25 8.75
CA TRP A 51 2.61 1.57 8.32
C TRP A 51 3.68 1.03 9.30
N LYS A 52 3.31 0.79 10.56
CA LYS A 52 4.18 0.16 11.56
C LYS A 52 4.16 -1.36 11.47
N GLU A 53 3.12 -1.92 10.86
CA GLU A 53 2.93 -3.36 10.74
C GLU A 53 3.88 -4.00 9.72
N ARG A 54 3.92 -5.32 9.75
CA ARG A 54 4.66 -6.12 8.77
C ARG A 54 3.99 -6.12 7.39
N ARG A 55 2.66 -6.02 7.40
CA ARG A 55 1.80 -6.06 6.21
C ARG A 55 0.87 -4.86 6.26
N LEU A 56 0.74 -4.20 5.12
CA LEU A 56 -0.11 -3.04 4.90
C LEU A 56 -1.21 -3.42 3.91
N PHE A 57 -2.48 -3.21 4.25
CA PHE A 57 -3.58 -3.42 3.33
C PHE A 57 -3.95 -2.10 2.66
N LEU A 58 -4.05 -2.13 1.33
CA LEU A 58 -4.64 -1.04 0.57
C LEU A 58 -6.12 -1.34 0.42
N ILE A 59 -6.96 -0.37 0.78
CA ILE A 59 -8.41 -0.53 0.90
C ILE A 59 -9.10 0.44 -0.07
N SER A 60 -10.25 0.04 -0.61
CA SER A 60 -11.13 0.90 -1.39
C SER A 60 -11.99 1.81 -0.50
N SER A 61 -12.69 2.78 -1.09
CA SER A 61 -13.65 3.65 -0.38
C SER A 61 -14.77 2.88 0.31
N SER A 62 -15.10 1.70 -0.20
CA SER A 62 -16.11 0.79 0.36
C SER A 62 -15.60 -0.07 1.53
N GLY A 63 -14.33 0.05 1.91
CA GLY A 63 -13.72 -0.78 2.97
C GLY A 63 -13.23 -2.15 2.49
N ASN A 64 -13.37 -2.48 1.20
CA ASN A 64 -12.88 -3.74 0.64
C ASN A 64 -11.37 -3.69 0.36
N PRO A 65 -10.60 -4.73 0.71
CA PRO A 65 -9.17 -4.80 0.41
C PRO A 65 -8.92 -4.95 -1.09
N ILE A 66 -7.96 -4.17 -1.60
CA ILE A 66 -7.52 -4.17 -3.00
C ILE A 66 -6.33 -5.13 -3.15
N CYS A 67 -5.29 -4.90 -2.35
CA CYS A 67 -4.11 -5.75 -2.26
C CYS A 67 -3.39 -5.47 -0.93
N TYR A 68 -2.27 -6.16 -0.69
CA TYR A 68 -1.42 -5.89 0.46
C TYR A 68 0.06 -5.78 0.05
N LEU A 69 0.79 -5.00 0.84
CA LEU A 69 2.23 -4.78 0.71
C LEU A 69 2.93 -5.42 1.90
N ASP A 70 4.14 -5.92 1.69
CA ASP A 70 4.96 -6.48 2.77
C ASP A 70 6.14 -5.55 3.05
N LYS A 71 6.56 -5.44 4.32
CA LYS A 71 7.83 -4.81 4.65
C LYS A 71 8.99 -5.60 4.02
N LYS A 72 9.89 -4.88 3.36
CA LYS A 72 11.14 -5.42 2.83
C LYS A 72 11.87 -6.11 3.99
N ARG A 73 11.98 -7.44 3.92
CA ARG A 73 12.81 -8.17 4.85
C ARG A 73 14.23 -7.62 4.70
N ARG A 74 14.89 -7.30 5.82
CA ARG A 74 16.36 -7.19 5.80
C ARG A 74 16.83 -8.53 5.23
N GLU A 75 17.50 -8.50 4.08
CA GLU A 75 18.28 -9.65 3.66
C GLU A 75 19.17 -9.97 4.85
N ALA A 76 18.92 -11.11 5.49
CA ALA A 76 19.87 -11.65 6.44
C ALA A 76 21.12 -11.88 5.60
N LYS A 77 22.12 -11.02 5.80
CA LYS A 77 23.45 -11.14 5.21
C LYS A 77 23.85 -12.59 5.46
N LYS A 78 23.81 -13.44 4.42
CA LYS A 78 24.28 -14.82 4.52
C LYS A 78 25.73 -14.71 4.96
N ARG A 79 25.99 -15.21 6.16
CA ARG A 79 27.34 -15.41 6.67
C ARG A 79 28.10 -16.34 5.73
#